data_AF-A0A179BYE2-F1
#
_entry.id   AF-A0A179BYE2-F1
#
_cell.length_a   1.000
_cell.length_b   1.000
_cell.length_c   1.000
_cell.angle_alpha   90.00
_cell.angle_beta   90.00
_cell.angle_gamma   90.00
#
_symmetry.space_group_name_H-M   'P 1'
#
loop_
_entity.id
_entity.type
_entity.pdbx_description
1 polymer ?
#
loop_
_entity_poly.entity_id
_entity_poly.type
_entity_poly.pdbx_seq_one_letter_code
_entity_poly.pdbx_strand_id
1 'polypeptide(L)'
;MRTNIDIDDALLDAAMTAAGLATKKATSSSLCETLSTKHRRKNAIANLAGIGWEGDLDEIRRDRSDDTRRYKMIVVDSSIR
;
A
#
# COMPACT_ATOMS: atom_id res chain seq x y z
N MET A 1 -30.96 0.63 -13.09
CA MET A 1 -31.76 -0.36 -12.33
C MET A 1 -31.97 0.18 -10.91
N ARG A 2 -33.17 0.03 -10.33
CA ARG A 2 -33.44 0.39 -8.93
C ARG A 2 -33.40 -0.90 -8.10
N THR A 3 -32.49 -0.96 -7.15
CA THR A 3 -32.33 -2.09 -6.22
C THR A 3 -32.39 -1.53 -4.82
N ASN A 4 -33.15 -2.20 -3.93
CA ASN A 4 -33.21 -1.85 -2.51
C ASN A 4 -32.33 -2.84 -1.74
N ILE A 5 -31.42 -2.34 -0.92
CA ILE A 5 -30.48 -3.12 -0.11
C ILE A 5 -30.50 -2.49 1.27
N ASP A 6 -30.79 -3.28 2.30
CA ASP A 6 -30.71 -2.82 3.68
C ASP A 6 -29.25 -2.79 4.13
N ILE A 7 -28.82 -1.62 4.61
CA ILE A 7 -27.48 -1.36 5.12
C ILE A 7 -27.66 -0.68 6.47
N ASP A 8 -26.91 -1.12 7.47
CA ASP A 8 -26.88 -0.47 8.77
C ASP A 8 -26.48 1.02 8.63
N ASP A 9 -27.25 1.91 9.26
CA ASP A 9 -27.06 3.35 9.11
C ASP A 9 -25.74 3.83 9.71
N ALA A 10 -25.27 3.23 10.83
CA ALA A 10 -24.00 3.59 11.43
C ALA A 10 -22.82 3.17 10.53
N LEU A 11 -22.93 2.01 9.89
CA LEU A 11 -21.96 1.56 8.88
C LEU A 11 -21.93 2.50 7.67
N LEU A 12 -23.10 2.93 7.21
CA LEU A 12 -23.22 3.82 6.07
C LEU A 12 -22.67 5.22 6.36
N ASP A 13 -22.93 5.76 7.55
CA ASP A 13 -22.38 7.04 7.99
C ASP A 13 -20.85 6.97 8.10
N ALA A 14 -20.31 5.90 8.70
CA ALA A 14 -18.86 5.69 8.75
C ALA A 14 -18.24 5.62 7.35
N ALA A 15 -18.90 4.93 6.40
CA ALA A 15 -18.46 4.86 5.02
C ALA A 15 -18.57 6.21 4.30
N MET A 16 -19.63 6.98 4.55
CA MET A 16 -19.83 8.32 4.00
C MET A 16 -18.76 9.29 4.50
N THR A 17 -18.43 9.27 5.79
CA THR A 17 -17.34 10.05 6.37
C THR A 17 -15.99 9.66 5.78
N ALA A 18 -15.70 8.36 5.69
CA ALA A 18 -14.43 7.87 5.14
C ALA A 18 -14.27 8.19 3.64
N ALA A 19 -15.36 8.18 2.86
CA ALA A 19 -15.35 8.48 1.45
C ALA A 19 -15.54 9.97 1.12
N GLY A 20 -15.96 10.79 2.09
CA GLY A 20 -16.31 12.20 1.88
C GLY A 20 -17.54 12.41 0.99
N LEU A 21 -18.46 11.44 0.93
CA LEU A 21 -19.60 11.45 0.01
C LEU A 21 -20.89 11.87 0.72
N ALA A 22 -21.65 12.74 0.07
CA ALA A 22 -22.86 13.34 0.64
C ALA A 22 -24.13 12.47 0.51
N THR A 23 -24.12 11.39 -0.28
CA THR A 23 -25.34 10.59 -0.53
C THR A 23 -25.13 9.10 -0.31
N LYS A 24 -26.12 8.47 0.33
CA LYS A 24 -26.20 7.02 0.54
C LYS A 24 -25.99 6.22 -0.77
N LYS A 25 -26.59 6.70 -1.86
CA LYS A 25 -26.48 6.08 -3.20
C LYS A 25 -25.05 6.16 -3.76
N ALA A 26 -24.40 7.32 -3.68
CA ALA A 26 -23.03 7.48 -4.17
C ALA A 26 -22.06 6.60 -3.37
N THR A 27 -22.22 6.56 -2.05
CA THR A 27 -21.40 5.73 -1.15
C THR A 27 -21.55 4.26 -1.45
N SER A 28 -22.79 3.77 -1.60
CA SER A 28 -23.05 2.36 -1.96
C SER A 28 -22.44 1.99 -3.32
N SER A 29 -22.59 2.85 -4.33
CA SER A 29 -22.01 2.63 -5.66
C SER A 29 -20.48 2.58 -5.61
N SER A 30 -19.85 3.54 -4.92
CA SER A 30 -18.40 3.62 -4.75
C SER A 30 -17.83 2.42 -3.98
N LEU A 31 -18.56 1.95 -2.96
CA LEU A 31 -18.17 0.77 -2.19
C LEU A 31 -18.13 -0.48 -3.09
N CYS A 32 -19.18 -0.70 -3.90
CA CYS A 32 -19.23 -1.83 -4.83
C CYS A 32 -18.10 -1.79 -5.87
N GLU A 33 -17.82 -0.62 -6.43
CA GLU A 33 -16.73 -0.44 -7.39
C GLU A 33 -15.35 -0.71 -6.76
N THR A 34 -15.13 -0.18 -5.55
CA THR A 34 -13.91 -0.37 -4.79
C THR A 34 -13.70 -1.84 -4.43
N LEU A 35 -14.76 -2.53 -4.00
CA LEU A 35 -14.72 -3.96 -3.68
C LEU A 35 -14.34 -4.79 -4.91
N SER A 36 -14.99 -4.53 -6.05
CA SER A 36 -14.70 -5.20 -7.32
C SER A 36 -13.24 -5.01 -7.74
N THR A 37 -12.74 -3.77 -7.68
CA THR A 37 -11.35 -3.45 -8.03
C THR A 37 -10.36 -4.15 -7.10
N LYS A 38 -10.61 -4.14 -5.77
CA LYS A 38 -9.78 -4.84 -4.79
C LYS A 38 -9.78 -6.34 -5.03
N HIS A 39 -10.93 -6.93 -5.31
CA HIS A 39 -11.06 -8.36 -5.61
C HIS A 39 -10.25 -8.72 -6.85
N ARG A 40 -10.36 -7.94 -7.93
CA ARG A 40 -9.61 -8.18 -9.17
C ARG A 40 -8.10 -8.09 -8.95
N ARG A 41 -7.63 -7.11 -8.18
CA ARG A 41 -6.20 -6.97 -7.82
C ARG A 41 -5.71 -8.15 -6.97
N LYS A 42 -6.50 -8.56 -5.98
CA LYS A 42 -6.17 -9.71 -5.12
C LYS A 42 -6.03 -10.98 -5.97
N ASN A 43 -6.95 -11.21 -6.90
CA ASN A 43 -6.88 -12.38 -7.79
C ASN A 43 -5.68 -12.30 -8.73
N ALA A 44 -5.34 -11.12 -9.25
CA ALA A 44 -4.14 -10.96 -10.05
C ALA A 44 -2.88 -11.35 -9.25
N ILE A 45 -2.75 -10.90 -8.01
CA ILE A 45 -1.63 -11.29 -7.12
C ILE A 45 -1.67 -12.79 -6.82
N ALA A 46 -2.83 -13.36 -6.55
CA ALA A 46 -2.98 -14.79 -6.31
C ALA A 46 -2.58 -15.63 -7.53
N ASN A 47 -2.85 -15.15 -8.75
CA ASN A 47 -2.41 -15.82 -9.98
C ASN A 47 -0.90 -15.75 -10.19
N LEU A 48 -0.20 -14.82 -9.52
CA LEU A 48 1.26 -14.79 -9.49
C LEU A 48 1.82 -15.78 -8.45
N ALA A 49 0.98 -16.44 -7.65
CA ALA A 49 1.46 -17.49 -6.76
C ALA A 49 1.83 -18.74 -7.58
N GLY A 50 3.06 -19.23 -7.42
CA GLY A 50 3.52 -20.46 -8.06
C GLY A 50 4.25 -20.26 -9.39
N ILE A 51 4.22 -19.07 -10.00
CA ILE A 51 5.26 -18.67 -10.94
C ILE A 51 6.51 -18.38 -10.12
N GLY A 52 7.37 -19.39 -10.02
CA GLY A 52 8.63 -19.32 -9.28
C GLY A 52 9.46 -18.11 -9.71
N TRP A 53 10.27 -17.59 -8.78
CA TRP A 53 11.27 -16.58 -9.10
C TRP A 53 12.63 -17.27 -9.21
N GLU A 54 13.25 -17.19 -10.39
CA GLU A 54 14.59 -17.72 -10.66
C GLU A 54 15.62 -16.62 -10.39
N GLY A 55 16.06 -16.51 -9.14
CA GLY A 55 17.17 -15.66 -8.75
C GLY A 55 17.69 -16.00 -7.36
N ASP A 56 18.84 -15.46 -7.00
CA ASP A 56 19.41 -15.56 -5.65
C ASP A 56 19.19 -14.25 -4.89
N LEU A 57 18.34 -14.31 -3.85
CA LEU A 57 18.03 -13.18 -2.97
C LEU A 57 19.27 -12.66 -2.25
N ASP A 58 20.24 -13.52 -1.97
CA ASP A 58 21.45 -13.18 -1.23
C ASP A 58 22.50 -12.53 -2.14
N GLU A 59 22.50 -12.83 -3.43
CA GLU A 59 23.33 -12.13 -4.43
C GLU A 59 22.90 -10.67 -4.58
N ILE A 60 21.60 -10.42 -4.71
CA ILE A 60 21.03 -9.07 -4.88
C ILE A 60 21.26 -8.19 -3.63
N ARG A 61 21.25 -8.79 -2.44
CA ARG A 61 21.47 -8.04 -1.18
C ARG A 61 22.92 -7.64 -0.95
N ARG A 62 23.88 -8.46 -1.41
CA ARG A 62 25.31 -8.21 -1.25
C ARG A 62 25.79 -6.96 -1.99
N ASP A 63 25.13 -6.61 -3.09
CA ASP A 63 25.47 -5.41 -3.89
C ASP A 63 25.08 -4.09 -3.19
N ARG A 64 24.26 -4.13 -2.12
CA ARG A 64 23.77 -2.94 -1.40
C ARG A 64 24.57 -2.59 -0.13
N SER A 65 25.43 -3.49 0.38
CA SER A 65 26.11 -3.31 1.67
C SER A 65 27.38 -2.45 1.65
N ASP A 66 27.87 -2.02 0.49
CA ASP A 66 29.14 -1.28 0.38
C ASP A 66 29.01 0.26 0.41
N ASP A 67 27.81 0.81 0.61
CA ASP A 67 27.62 2.27 0.72
C ASP A 67 27.68 2.78 2.18
N THR A 68 28.61 2.23 2.97
CA THR A 68 28.94 2.74 4.30
C THR A 68 30.45 2.89 4.44
N ARG A 69 30.99 4.07 4.06
CA ARG A 69 32.21 4.73 4.61
C ARG A 69 32.79 5.80 3.66
N ARG A 70 32.06 6.88 3.40
CA ARG A 70 32.69 8.09 2.84
C ARG A 70 32.19 9.41 3.41
N TYR A 71 31.95 9.46 4.72
CA TYR A 71 32.03 10.71 5.47
C TYR A 71 33.33 10.67 6.28
N LYS A 72 34.42 11.10 5.64
CA LYS A 72 35.67 11.42 6.32
C LYS A 72 35.37 12.64 7.20
N MET A 73 34.96 12.36 8.43
CA MET A 73 34.82 13.34 9.49
C MET A 73 36.20 13.98 9.64
N ILE A 74 36.33 15.21 9.13
CA ILE A 74 37.51 16.04 9.34
C ILE A 74 37.52 16.29 10.85
N VAL A 75 38.33 15.52 11.57
CA VAL A 75 38.72 15.83 12.93
C VAL A 75 39.45 17.16 12.83
N VAL A 76 38.76 18.25 13.15
CA VAL A 76 39.41 19.52 13.40
C VAL A 76 40.14 19.33 14.72
N ASP A 77 41.45 19.14 14.61
CA ASP A 77 42.39 19.09 15.72
C ASP A 77 42.18 20.35 16.59
N SER A 78 41.59 20.14 17.76
CA SER A 78 41.45 21.17 18.78
C SER A 78 42.54 20.89 19.80
N SER A 79 43.47 21.85 19.92
CA SER A 79 44.61 21.91 20.85
C SER A 79 45.93 21.36 20.32
N ILE A 80 46.85 22.27 19.94
CA ILE A 80 48.16 22.46 20.59
C ILE A 80 48.73 23.82 20.11
N ARG A 81 48.84 24.74 21.08
CA ARG A 81 49.61 26.01 21.13
C ARG A 81 49.43 27.07 20.05
#